data_AF-A0A8S4AZT6-F1
#
_entry.id   AF-A0A8S4AZT6-F1
#
_cell.length_a   1.000
_cell.length_b   1.000
_cell.length_c   1.000
_cell.angle_alpha   90.00
_cell.angle_beta   90.00
_cell.angle_gamma   90.00
#
_symmetry.space_group_name_H-M   'P 1'
#
loop_
_entity.id
_entity.type
_entity.pdbx_description
1 polymer ?
#
loop_
_entity_poly.entity_id
_entity_poly.type
_entity_poly.pdbx_seq_one_letter_code
_entity_poly.pdbx_strand_id
1 'polypeptide(L)'
;MPLLCISLLASLLLPLSLSCETKRSQREVGDHFQTIVQTHLDNTRENISISVGNNCTAKKYPLPNCRSDRPDFSSTLLKLACKMHNLQIPHTEALVETIQLSIGCPCPSKATKDSPLSPRKRKRATRQMRKLCRAQAILSSMTGCYQMLNVQLNTSNA
;
A
#
# COMPACT_ATOMS: atom_id res chain seq x y z
N MET A 1 12.27 13.22 45.51
CA MET A 1 12.21 13.59 44.08
C MET A 1 12.00 12.33 43.24
N PRO A 2 10.77 12.03 42.76
CA PRO A 2 10.46 10.81 42.01
C PRO A 2 9.98 11.07 40.56
N LEU A 3 10.18 12.27 40.01
CA LEU A 3 9.55 12.67 38.73
C LEU A 3 10.33 12.24 37.48
N LEU A 4 11.57 11.75 37.61
CA LEU A 4 12.40 11.37 36.45
C LEU A 4 12.12 9.93 35.93
N CYS A 5 11.52 9.05 36.74
CA CYS A 5 11.25 7.67 36.32
C CYS A 5 10.03 7.52 35.40
N ILE A 6 9.13 8.51 35.35
CA ILE A 6 7.90 8.44 34.53
C ILE A 6 8.20 8.82 33.07
N SER A 7 9.21 9.66 32.82
CA SER A 7 9.62 10.08 31.47
C SER A 7 10.18 8.93 30.63
N LEU A 8 10.90 7.99 31.25
CA LEU A 8 11.47 6.82 30.56
C LEU A 8 10.40 5.80 30.14
N LEU A 9 9.34 5.63 30.93
CA LEU A 9 8.26 4.67 30.62
C LEU A 9 7.35 5.13 29.47
N ALA A 10 7.20 6.44 29.26
CA ALA A 10 6.45 6.96 28.12
C ALA A 10 7.10 6.63 26.77
N SER A 11 8.43 6.47 26.72
CA SER A 11 9.15 6.07 25.51
C SER A 11 8.97 4.58 25.18
N LEU A 12 8.79 3.73 26.19
CA LEU A 12 8.49 2.30 26.00
C LEU A 12 7.02 2.02 25.66
N LEU A 13 6.12 2.95 25.98
CA LEU A 13 4.68 2.84 25.69
C LEU A 13 4.32 3.39 24.30
N LEU A 14 5.29 3.83 23.49
CA LEU A 14 5.02 4.03 22.07
C LEU A 14 4.56 2.68 21.49
N PRO A 15 3.36 2.63 20.87
CA PRO A 15 2.85 1.41 20.29
C PRO A 15 3.92 0.77 19.40
N LEU A 16 4.26 -0.49 19.64
CA LEU A 16 5.11 -1.28 18.74
C LEU A 16 4.57 -1.28 17.29
N SER A 17 3.29 -0.90 17.10
CA SER A 17 2.65 -0.67 15.80
C SER A 17 3.12 0.58 15.04
N LEU A 18 3.94 1.45 15.64
CA LEU A 18 4.51 2.63 14.97
C LEU A 18 5.94 2.41 14.44
N SER A 19 6.70 1.44 14.97
CA SER A 19 8.05 1.13 14.50
C SER A 19 8.03 -0.10 13.58
N CYS A 20 8.24 0.12 12.28
CA CYS A 20 8.42 -0.94 11.29
C CYS A 20 9.87 -1.48 11.35
N GLU A 21 10.24 -2.03 12.51
CA GLU A 21 11.57 -2.59 12.77
C GLU A 21 11.73 -4.00 12.20
N THR A 22 10.65 -4.79 12.20
CA THR A 22 10.61 -6.15 11.66
C THR A 22 10.09 -6.16 10.23
N LYS A 23 10.98 -5.88 9.28
CA LYS A 23 10.70 -6.11 7.85
C LYS A 23 11.00 -7.57 7.50
N ARG A 24 10.02 -8.26 6.91
CA ARG A 24 10.27 -9.59 6.33
C ARG A 24 11.30 -9.53 5.20
N SER A 25 12.04 -10.61 5.03
CA SER A 25 13.06 -10.72 3.99
C SER A 25 12.44 -10.58 2.59
N GLN A 26 13.23 -10.15 1.60
CA GLN A 26 12.75 -10.06 0.22
C GLN A 26 12.26 -11.40 -0.32
N ARG A 27 12.88 -12.50 0.11
CA ARG A 27 12.46 -13.87 -0.23
C ARG A 27 11.07 -14.18 0.33
N GLU A 28 10.86 -13.97 1.63
CA GLU A 28 9.53 -14.15 2.25
C GLU A 28 8.45 -13.29 1.58
N VAL A 29 8.77 -12.03 1.24
CA VAL A 29 7.84 -11.14 0.53
C VAL A 29 7.54 -11.67 -0.88
N GLY A 30 8.52 -12.24 -1.56
CA GLY A 30 8.36 -12.91 -2.86
C GLY A 30 7.51 -14.18 -2.77
N ASP A 31 7.75 -15.03 -1.78
CA ASP A 31 6.99 -16.28 -1.55
C ASP A 31 5.52 -15.97 -1.23
N HIS A 32 5.28 -14.96 -0.38
CA HIS A 32 3.93 -14.46 -0.09
C HIS A 32 3.24 -13.91 -1.34
N PHE A 33 4.01 -13.32 -2.27
CA PHE A 33 3.44 -12.83 -3.52
C PHE A 33 2.87 -13.95 -4.36
N GLN A 34 3.64 -15.01 -4.57
CA GLN A 34 3.22 -16.16 -5.38
C GLN A 34 2.05 -16.93 -4.75
N THR A 35 2.00 -16.98 -3.42
CA THR A 35 1.01 -17.80 -2.70
C THR A 35 -0.32 -17.08 -2.45
N ILE A 36 -0.28 -15.78 -2.14
CA ILE A 36 -1.47 -15.06 -1.64
C ILE A 36 -1.65 -13.71 -2.33
N VAL A 37 -0.61 -12.86 -2.38
CA VAL A 37 -0.79 -11.46 -2.81
C VAL A 37 -1.22 -11.38 -4.27
N GLN A 38 -0.69 -12.23 -5.16
CA GLN A 38 -1.00 -12.21 -6.58
C GLN A 38 -2.53 -12.33 -6.83
N THR A 39 -3.17 -13.30 -6.18
CA THR A 39 -4.62 -13.52 -6.29
C THR A 39 -5.42 -12.29 -5.84
N HIS A 40 -5.06 -11.68 -4.71
CA HIS A 40 -5.72 -10.45 -4.26
C HIS A 40 -5.48 -9.28 -5.21
N LEU A 41 -4.29 -9.20 -5.81
CA LEU A 41 -3.92 -8.15 -6.77
C LEU A 41 -4.78 -8.24 -8.02
N ASP A 42 -4.92 -9.45 -8.57
CA ASP A 42 -5.69 -9.70 -9.80
C ASP A 42 -7.19 -9.51 -9.58
N ASN A 43 -7.74 -10.02 -8.47
CA ASN A 43 -9.15 -9.78 -8.10
C ASN A 43 -9.44 -8.28 -7.92
N THR A 44 -8.54 -7.54 -7.26
CA THR A 44 -8.72 -6.09 -7.08
C THR A 44 -8.62 -5.35 -8.41
N ARG A 45 -7.72 -5.78 -9.30
CA ARG A 45 -7.56 -5.22 -10.64
C ARG A 45 -8.81 -5.42 -11.47
N GLU A 46 -9.38 -6.60 -11.48
CA GLU A 46 -10.61 -6.90 -12.22
C GLU A 46 -11.76 -6.02 -11.73
N ASN A 47 -12.00 -5.97 -10.41
CA ASN A 47 -13.05 -5.16 -9.79
C ASN A 47 -12.93 -3.67 -10.13
N ILE A 48 -11.71 -3.12 -10.09
CA ILE A 48 -11.47 -1.72 -10.44
C ILE A 48 -11.62 -1.49 -11.94
N SER A 49 -11.16 -2.42 -12.78
CA SER A 49 -11.24 -2.30 -14.24
C SER A 49 -12.68 -2.27 -14.73
N ILE A 50 -13.56 -3.10 -14.15
CA ILE A 50 -15.00 -3.07 -14.41
C ILE A 50 -15.59 -1.70 -14.08
N SER A 51 -15.18 -1.10 -12.96
CA SER A 51 -15.69 0.19 -12.49
C SER A 51 -15.19 1.39 -13.31
N VAL A 52 -14.01 1.25 -13.92
CA VAL A 52 -13.31 2.34 -14.61
C VAL A 52 -13.53 2.32 -16.12
N GLY A 53 -13.53 1.15 -16.75
CA GLY A 53 -13.46 1.01 -18.20
C GLY A 53 -12.25 1.75 -18.78
N ASN A 54 -12.48 2.60 -19.80
CA ASN A 54 -11.43 3.41 -20.44
C ASN A 54 -11.40 4.88 -19.94
N ASN A 55 -12.06 5.16 -18.81
CA ASN A 55 -12.25 6.54 -18.34
C ASN A 55 -11.02 7.16 -17.65
N CYS A 56 -9.96 6.40 -17.46
CA CYS A 56 -8.70 6.93 -16.93
C CYS A 56 -7.87 7.57 -18.02
N THR A 57 -7.91 8.90 -18.07
CA THR A 57 -6.88 9.66 -18.79
C THR A 57 -5.51 9.36 -18.18
N ALA A 58 -4.45 9.35 -19.00
CA ALA A 58 -3.05 9.13 -18.62
C ALA A 58 -2.46 10.25 -17.73
N LYS A 59 -3.20 10.74 -16.74
CA LYS A 59 -2.67 11.62 -15.69
C LYS A 59 -1.63 10.84 -14.90
N LYS A 60 -0.41 11.37 -14.88
CA LYS A 60 0.67 10.87 -14.04
C LYS A 60 0.28 11.10 -12.58
N TYR A 61 -0.19 10.05 -11.92
CA TYR A 61 -0.29 10.03 -10.46
C TYR A 61 1.13 9.89 -9.92
N PRO A 62 1.63 10.81 -9.07
CA PRO A 62 2.96 10.68 -8.48
C PRO A 62 2.94 9.51 -7.49
N LEU A 63 3.41 8.35 -7.97
CA LEU A 63 3.53 7.11 -7.23
C LEU A 63 5.00 6.76 -7.07
N PRO A 64 5.41 6.23 -5.90
CA PRO A 64 6.73 5.64 -5.78
C PRO A 64 6.76 4.41 -6.70
N ASN A 65 7.88 4.19 -7.37
CA ASN A 65 8.09 3.02 -8.21
C ASN A 65 9.30 2.27 -7.69
N CYS A 66 9.25 0.95 -7.77
CA CYS A 66 10.43 0.13 -7.53
C CYS A 66 11.43 0.34 -8.66
N ARG A 67 12.71 0.23 -8.32
CA ARG A 67 13.79 0.30 -9.28
C ARG A 67 14.75 -0.84 -9.01
N SER A 68 15.27 -1.46 -10.07
CA SER A 68 16.21 -2.57 -9.97
C SER A 68 17.57 -2.15 -9.39
N ASP A 69 17.93 -0.86 -9.44
CA ASP A 69 19.21 -0.32 -8.96
C ASP A 69 19.22 0.00 -7.46
N ARG A 70 18.06 0.11 -6.79
CA ARG A 70 17.93 0.32 -5.35
C ARG A 70 16.79 -0.54 -4.78
N PRO A 71 17.06 -1.80 -4.45
CA PRO A 71 16.02 -2.78 -4.14
C PRO A 71 15.50 -2.60 -2.71
N ASP A 72 14.71 -1.55 -2.46
CA ASP A 72 13.83 -1.49 -1.28
C ASP A 72 12.36 -1.69 -1.71
N PHE A 73 12.12 -2.90 -2.23
CA PHE A 73 10.80 -3.34 -2.70
C PHE A 73 9.78 -3.26 -1.57
N SER A 74 10.10 -3.76 -0.38
CA SER A 74 9.21 -3.78 0.78
C SER A 74 8.76 -2.37 1.18
N SER A 75 9.67 -1.40 1.27
CA SER A 75 9.31 -0.01 1.58
C SER A 75 8.42 0.60 0.50
N THR A 76 8.69 0.33 -0.77
CA THR A 76 7.91 0.86 -1.88
C THR A 76 6.52 0.25 -1.94
N LEU A 77 6.42 -1.08 -1.81
CA LEU A 77 5.15 -1.81 -1.74
C LEU A 77 4.31 -1.36 -0.55
N LEU A 78 4.92 -1.18 0.63
CA LEU A 78 4.23 -0.64 1.80
C LEU A 78 3.68 0.76 1.52
N LYS A 79 4.50 1.67 0.96
CA LYS A 79 4.04 3.02 0.58
C LYS A 79 2.88 2.99 -0.41
N LEU A 80 2.92 2.07 -1.38
CA LEU A 80 1.82 1.87 -2.34
C LEU A 80 0.55 1.35 -1.64
N ALA A 81 0.67 0.34 -0.77
CA ALA A 81 -0.44 -0.21 0.00
C ALA A 81 -1.08 0.86 0.90
N CYS A 82 -0.27 1.66 1.59
CA CYS A 82 -0.77 2.76 2.40
C CYS A 82 -1.41 3.84 1.55
N LYS A 83 -0.89 4.15 0.36
CA LYS A 83 -1.56 5.05 -0.56
C LYS A 83 -2.92 4.50 -1.01
N MET A 84 -3.02 3.19 -1.26
CA MET A 84 -4.28 2.52 -1.63
C MET A 84 -5.31 2.59 -0.51
N HIS A 85 -4.91 2.20 0.71
CA HIS A 85 -5.76 2.25 1.91
C HIS A 85 -6.38 3.63 2.10
N ASN A 86 -5.57 4.67 1.90
CA ASN A 86 -5.99 6.07 2.01
C ASN A 86 -6.98 6.53 0.93
N LEU A 87 -7.17 5.77 -0.15
CA LEU A 87 -8.20 6.09 -1.15
C LEU A 87 -9.61 5.74 -0.66
N GLN A 88 -9.73 4.85 0.33
CA GLN A 88 -11.01 4.37 0.88
C GLN A 88 -11.94 3.89 -0.25
N ILE A 89 -11.41 3.01 -1.10
CA ILE A 89 -12.16 2.39 -2.19
C ILE A 89 -12.64 1.02 -1.67
N PRO A 90 -13.94 0.70 -1.80
CA PRO A 90 -14.45 -0.62 -1.47
C PRO A 90 -13.63 -1.73 -2.14
N HIS A 91 -13.48 -2.87 -1.48
CA HIS A 91 -12.76 -4.05 -2.00
C HIS A 91 -11.24 -3.90 -2.15
N THR A 92 -10.63 -2.82 -1.65
CA THR A 92 -9.15 -2.70 -1.61
C THR A 92 -8.54 -3.08 -0.27
N GLU A 93 -9.36 -3.25 0.78
CA GLU A 93 -8.94 -3.52 2.15
C GLU A 93 -8.20 -4.85 2.27
N ALA A 94 -8.79 -5.94 1.76
CA ALA A 94 -8.16 -7.25 1.79
C ALA A 94 -6.77 -7.24 1.13
N LEU A 95 -6.63 -6.62 -0.05
CA LEU A 95 -5.32 -6.50 -0.71
C LEU A 95 -4.31 -5.73 0.15
N VAL A 96 -4.74 -4.61 0.74
CA VAL A 96 -3.87 -3.79 1.60
C VAL A 96 -3.41 -4.61 2.80
N GLU A 97 -4.32 -5.31 3.48
CA GLU A 97 -4.01 -6.15 4.64
C GLU A 97 -3.06 -7.28 4.26
N THR A 98 -3.31 -7.99 3.16
CA THR A 98 -2.42 -9.05 2.68
C THR A 98 -1.01 -8.53 2.41
N ILE A 99 -0.86 -7.34 1.81
CA ILE A 99 0.46 -6.73 1.55
C ILE A 99 1.13 -6.32 2.87
N GLN A 100 0.39 -5.69 3.80
CA GLN A 100 0.93 -5.33 5.12
C GLN A 100 1.40 -6.57 5.89
N LEU A 101 0.60 -7.64 5.87
CA LEU A 101 0.95 -8.92 6.46
C LEU A 101 2.18 -9.54 5.80
N SER A 102 2.29 -9.47 4.47
CA SER A 102 3.46 -9.95 3.72
C SER A 102 4.74 -9.20 4.11
N ILE A 103 4.66 -7.88 4.29
CA ILE A 103 5.81 -7.04 4.64
C ILE A 103 6.14 -7.10 6.14
N GLY A 104 5.15 -7.33 6.98
CA GLY A 104 5.25 -7.29 8.44
C GLY A 104 5.03 -5.91 9.04
N CYS A 105 4.51 -4.94 8.26
CA CYS A 105 4.33 -3.57 8.74
C CYS A 105 2.96 -2.99 8.41
N PRO A 106 2.25 -2.40 9.39
CA PRO A 106 0.98 -1.72 9.15
C PRO A 106 1.19 -0.35 8.50
N CYS A 107 0.12 0.19 7.95
CA CYS A 107 0.10 1.60 7.54
C CYS A 107 -0.11 2.50 8.74
N PRO A 108 0.55 3.67 8.81
CA PRO A 108 0.28 4.64 9.88
C PRO A 108 -1.18 5.09 9.76
N SER A 109 -1.95 4.82 10.82
CA SER A 109 -3.34 5.26 10.94
C SER A 109 -3.38 6.77 10.78
N LYS A 110 -4.10 7.28 9.78
CA LYS A 110 -4.37 8.71 9.74
C LYS A 110 -5.41 9.02 10.80
N ALA A 111 -5.17 10.05 11.61
CA ALA A 111 -6.23 10.70 12.36
C ALA A 111 -7.33 11.09 11.37
N THR A 112 -8.50 10.50 11.54
CA THR A 112 -9.70 10.76 10.74
C THR A 112 -10.04 12.23 10.91
N LYS A 113 -9.55 13.08 10.00
CA LYS A 113 -9.90 14.49 9.99
C LYS A 113 -11.26 14.58 9.31
N ASP A 114 -12.31 14.45 10.12
CA ASP A 114 -13.70 14.62 9.71
C ASP A 114 -13.82 15.93 8.94
N SER A 115 -13.91 15.82 7.62
CA SER A 115 -14.09 16.98 6.75
C SER A 115 -15.58 17.20 6.57
N PRO A 116 -16.08 18.43 6.76
CA PRO A 116 -17.51 18.71 6.76
C PRO A 116 -18.15 18.37 5.41
N LEU A 117 -19.30 17.68 5.48
CA LEU A 117 -20.13 17.28 4.36
C LEU A 117 -20.69 18.50 3.64
N SER A 118 -20.06 18.88 2.52
CA SER A 118 -20.58 19.89 1.59
C SER A 118 -21.28 19.22 0.39
N PRO A 119 -22.55 19.56 0.08
CA PRO A 119 -23.31 18.91 -0.99
C PRO A 119 -23.00 19.57 -2.36
N ARG A 120 -22.08 18.97 -3.13
CA ARG A 120 -21.98 19.19 -4.60
C ARG A 120 -21.88 17.85 -5.34
N LYS A 121 -23.05 17.30 -5.71
CA LYS A 121 -23.18 15.97 -6.37
C LYS A 121 -22.31 15.81 -7.63
N ARG A 122 -22.18 16.84 -8.49
CA ARG A 122 -21.31 16.79 -9.69
C ARG A 122 -19.81 16.65 -9.38
N LYS A 123 -19.34 17.18 -8.24
CA LYS A 123 -17.93 17.01 -7.81
C LYS A 123 -17.65 15.59 -7.28
N ARG A 124 -18.67 14.85 -6.82
CA ARG A 124 -18.51 13.52 -6.19
C ARG A 124 -18.15 12.43 -7.20
N ALA A 125 -18.88 12.32 -8.31
CA ALA A 125 -18.61 11.32 -9.35
C ALA A 125 -17.21 11.50 -9.96
N THR A 126 -16.82 12.73 -10.28
CA THR A 126 -15.48 13.05 -10.79
C THR A 126 -14.37 12.72 -9.77
N ARG A 127 -14.62 12.94 -8.48
CA ARG A 127 -13.68 12.57 -7.40
C ARG A 127 -13.55 11.05 -7.24
N GLN A 128 -14.66 10.32 -7.33
CA GLN A 128 -14.66 8.86 -7.24
C GLN A 128 -13.93 8.21 -8.42
N MET A 129 -14.21 8.66 -9.64
CA MET A 129 -13.48 8.20 -10.82
C MET A 129 -11.97 8.47 -10.70
N ARG A 130 -11.57 9.67 -10.21
CA ARG A 130 -10.14 9.96 -9.96
C ARG A 130 -9.50 9.04 -8.92
N LYS A 131 -10.24 8.63 -7.89
CA LYS A 131 -9.77 7.66 -6.90
C LYS A 131 -9.55 6.29 -7.55
N LEU A 132 -10.52 5.81 -8.32
CA LEU A 132 -10.42 4.53 -9.03
C LEU A 132 -9.24 4.51 -10.01
N CYS A 133 -9.06 5.57 -10.81
CA CYS A 133 -7.89 5.70 -11.69
C CYS A 133 -6.56 5.71 -10.94
N ARG A 134 -6.51 6.37 -9.78
CA ARG A 134 -5.32 6.37 -8.94
C ARG A 134 -5.05 4.97 -8.37
N ALA A 135 -6.09 4.23 -8.01
CA ALA A 135 -5.95 2.86 -7.54
C ALA A 135 -5.47 1.93 -8.65
N GLN A 136 -6.01 2.06 -9.88
CA GLN A 136 -5.52 1.31 -11.04
C GLN A 136 -4.02 1.56 -11.27
N ALA A 137 -3.57 2.82 -11.18
CA ALA A 137 -2.15 3.14 -11.30
C ALA A 137 -1.29 2.55 -10.15
N ILE A 138 -1.83 2.50 -8.92
CA ILE A 138 -1.16 1.83 -7.79
C ILE A 138 -1.02 0.33 -8.06
N LEU A 139 -2.07 -0.34 -8.52
CA LEU A 139 -2.04 -1.77 -8.85
C LEU A 139 -1.00 -2.07 -9.93
N SER A 140 -0.92 -1.25 -10.98
CA SER A 140 0.12 -1.38 -12.01
C SER A 140 1.53 -1.24 -11.42
N SER A 141 1.75 -0.27 -10.54
CA SER A 141 3.05 -0.06 -9.88
C SER A 141 3.40 -1.24 -8.96
N MET A 142 2.45 -1.75 -8.17
CA MET A 142 2.64 -2.93 -7.32
C MET A 142 3.02 -4.17 -8.12
N THR A 143 2.31 -4.44 -9.22
CA THR A 143 2.65 -5.58 -10.09
C THR A 143 4.04 -5.45 -10.68
N GLY A 144 4.43 -4.26 -11.16
CA GLY A 144 5.78 -4.04 -11.64
C GLY A 144 6.84 -4.28 -10.56
N CYS A 145 6.58 -3.81 -9.33
CA CYS A 145 7.43 -4.08 -8.16
C CYS A 145 7.62 -5.57 -7.90
N TYR A 146 6.54 -6.36 -7.86
CA TYR A 146 6.63 -7.80 -7.60
C TYR A 146 7.30 -8.57 -8.74
N GLN A 147 7.05 -8.18 -9.99
CA GLN A 147 7.74 -8.77 -11.14
C GLN A 147 9.26 -8.55 -11.07
N MET A 148 9.69 -7.32 -10.77
CA MET A 148 11.11 -7.00 -10.57
C MET A 148 11.72 -7.78 -9.39
N LEU A 149 10.99 -7.88 -8.26
CA LEU A 149 11.42 -8.66 -7.11
C LEU A 149 11.65 -10.14 -7.48
N ASN A 150 10.71 -10.76 -8.20
CA ASN A 150 10.82 -12.15 -8.62
C ASN A 150 12.00 -12.38 -9.58
N VAL A 151 12.24 -11.46 -10.52
CA VAL A 151 13.41 -11.52 -11.40
C VAL A 151 14.69 -11.51 -10.58
N GLN A 152 14.81 -10.61 -9.60
CA GLN A 152 16.00 -10.51 -8.74
C GLN A 152 16.21 -11.77 -7.89
N LEU A 153 15.14 -12.34 -7.32
CA LEU A 153 15.22 -13.56 -6.53
C LEU A 153 15.65 -14.76 -7.37
N ASN A 154 15.17 -14.85 -8.61
CA ASN A 154 15.55 -15.94 -9.52
C ASN A 154 16.99 -15.81 -10.02
N THR A 155 17.48 -14.60 -10.32
CA THR A 155 18.88 -14.39 -10.73
C THR A 155 19.88 -14.57 -9.59
N SER A 156 19.45 -14.48 -8.32
CA SER A 156 20.34 -14.66 -7.16
C SER A 156 20.50 -16.13 -6.74
N ASN A 157 19.77 -17.05 -7.39
CA ASN A 157 19.81 -18.50 -7.16
C ASN A 157 20.49 -19.28 -8.30
N ALA A 158 20.99 -18.59 -9.33
CA ALA A 158 21.73 -19.13 -10.46
C ALA A 158 23.22 -18.80 -10.32
#